data_AF-A0AAU5ZHZ2-F1
#
_entry.id   AF-A0AAU5ZHZ2-F1
#
_cell.length_a   1.000
_cell.length_b   1.000
_cell.length_c   1.000
_cell.angle_alpha   90.00
_cell.angle_beta   90.00
_cell.angle_gamma   90.00
#
_symmetry.space_group_name_H-M   'P 1'
#
loop_
_entity.id
_entity.type
_entity.pdbx_description
1 polymer ?
#
loop_
_entity_poly.entity_id
_entity_poly.type
_entity_poly.pdbx_seq_one_letter_code
_entity_poly.pdbx_strand_id
1 'polypeptide(L)'
;MRADSLTAEEEAESAVPDDDKKRAAHQALVDRVLSGEGKAPADQRARAFRNDGLAPPLDALIAKVADRPAQITDEDLAAAKASGCTEDQLLELVVCAAVGQAARQYEAGLAALAEATGQGEA
;
A
#
# COMPACT_ATOMS: atom_id res chain seq x y z
N MET A 1 -38.39 -27.80 -21.75
CA MET A 1 -37.42 -26.80 -22.21
C MET A 1 -37.80 -25.47 -21.58
N ARG A 2 -37.24 -25.19 -20.40
CA ARG A 2 -37.24 -23.87 -19.74
C ARG A 2 -35.87 -23.76 -19.08
N ALA A 3 -34.97 -23.07 -19.75
CA ALA A 3 -33.65 -22.70 -19.26
C ALA A 3 -33.50 -21.23 -19.64
N ASP A 4 -33.97 -20.35 -18.76
CA ASP A 4 -33.86 -18.88 -18.90
C ASP A 4 -34.04 -18.21 -17.52
N SER A 5 -33.51 -18.82 -16.45
CA SER A 5 -33.61 -18.23 -15.10
C SER A 5 -32.30 -18.23 -14.33
N LEU A 6 -31.16 -18.24 -15.03
CA LEU A 6 -29.82 -18.20 -14.41
C LEU A 6 -28.92 -17.07 -14.94
N THR A 7 -29.43 -16.15 -15.75
CA THR A 7 -28.60 -15.10 -16.40
C THR A 7 -28.79 -13.70 -15.82
N ALA A 8 -29.82 -13.45 -15.00
CA ALA A 8 -30.09 -12.11 -14.49
C ALA A 8 -29.26 -11.74 -13.24
N GLU A 9 -28.80 -12.72 -12.46
CA GLU A 9 -28.00 -12.46 -11.25
C GLU A 9 -26.51 -12.26 -11.58
N GLU A 10 -26.00 -12.87 -12.66
CA GLU A 10 -24.59 -12.74 -13.08
C GLU A 10 -24.31 -11.41 -13.82
N GLU A 11 -25.33 -10.81 -14.45
CA GLU A 11 -25.19 -9.50 -15.13
C GLU A 11 -25.21 -8.31 -14.17
N ALA A 12 -25.74 -8.45 -12.95
CA ALA A 12 -25.76 -7.38 -11.95
C ALA A 12 -24.40 -7.19 -11.24
N GLU A 13 -23.55 -8.23 -11.18
CA GLU A 13 -22.20 -8.18 -10.60
C GLU A 13 -21.16 -7.51 -11.55
N SER A 14 -21.57 -7.26 -12.79
CA SER A 14 -20.80 -6.65 -13.87
C SER A 14 -20.81 -5.10 -13.86
N ALA A 15 -21.70 -4.45 -13.11
CA ALA A 15 -22.01 -3.03 -13.27
C ALA A 15 -21.20 -2.05 -12.39
N VAL A 16 -20.09 -2.47 -11.79
CA VAL A 16 -19.11 -1.54 -11.25
C VAL A 16 -18.06 -1.33 -12.34
N PRO A 17 -17.91 -0.12 -12.92
CA PRO A 17 -16.88 0.18 -13.90
C PRO A 17 -15.53 -0.40 -13.45
N ASP A 18 -14.76 -0.96 -14.38
CA ASP A 18 -13.49 -1.66 -14.06
C ASP A 18 -12.53 -0.81 -13.20
N ASP A 19 -12.57 0.52 -13.37
CA ASP A 19 -11.79 1.47 -12.58
C ASP A 19 -12.26 1.60 -11.12
N ASP A 20 -13.56 1.48 -10.87
CA ASP A 20 -14.12 1.48 -9.52
C ASP A 20 -13.74 0.19 -8.78
N LYS A 21 -13.69 -0.94 -9.49
CA LYS A 21 -13.19 -2.21 -8.93
C LYS A 21 -11.71 -2.11 -8.53
N LYS A 22 -10.87 -1.53 -9.40
CA LYS A 22 -9.43 -1.30 -9.10
C LYS A 22 -9.24 -0.37 -7.90
N ARG A 23 -10.01 0.71 -7.83
CA ARG A 23 -9.98 1.66 -6.71
C ARG A 23 -10.38 0.99 -5.40
N ALA A 24 -11.44 0.18 -5.41
CA ALA A 24 -11.87 -0.59 -4.25
C ALA A 24 -10.79 -1.59 -3.81
N ALA A 25 -10.17 -2.31 -4.74
CA ALA A 25 -9.09 -3.25 -4.44
C ALA A 25 -7.86 -2.55 -3.86
N HIS A 26 -7.48 -1.37 -4.37
CA HIS A 26 -6.42 -0.55 -3.81
C HIS A 26 -6.72 -0.13 -2.37
N GLN A 27 -7.95 0.36 -2.10
CA GLN A 27 -8.34 0.74 -0.75
C GLN A 27 -8.30 -0.45 0.22
N ALA A 28 -8.83 -1.60 -0.19
CA ALA A 28 -8.80 -2.81 0.61
C ALA A 28 -7.38 -3.28 0.93
N LEU A 29 -6.44 -3.14 -0.02
CA LEU A 29 -5.02 -3.41 0.20
C LEU A 29 -4.43 -2.47 1.25
N VAL A 30 -4.63 -1.15 1.10
CA VAL A 30 -4.13 -0.14 2.05
C VAL A 30 -4.67 -0.41 3.45
N ASP A 31 -5.98 -0.67 3.57
CA ASP A 31 -6.63 -0.96 4.84
C ASP A 31 -6.07 -2.23 5.49
N ARG A 32 -5.83 -3.30 4.71
CA ARG A 32 -5.25 -4.54 5.23
C ARG A 32 -3.81 -4.35 5.71
N VAL A 33 -3.00 -3.60 4.97
CA VAL A 33 -1.59 -3.33 5.33
C VAL A 33 -1.49 -2.48 6.60
N LEU A 34 -2.43 -1.56 6.85
CA LEU A 34 -2.42 -0.68 8.02
C LEU A 34 -3.09 -1.29 9.25
N SER A 35 -4.22 -1.97 9.06
CA SER A 35 -5.14 -2.35 10.15
C SER A 35 -5.37 -3.86 10.24
N GLY A 36 -4.90 -4.62 9.25
CA GLY A 36 -4.98 -6.08 9.27
C GLY A 36 -4.16 -6.72 10.39
N GLU A 37 -4.32 -8.03 10.55
CA GLU A 37 -3.52 -8.83 11.48
C GLU A 37 -2.04 -8.76 11.09
N GLY A 38 -1.18 -8.58 12.09
CA GLY A 38 0.26 -8.49 11.93
C GLY A 38 0.97 -8.61 13.28
N LYS A 39 2.28 -8.88 13.24
CA LYS A 39 3.17 -8.92 14.40
C LYS A 39 3.70 -7.54 14.76
N ALA A 40 3.80 -6.63 13.78
CA ALA A 40 4.20 -5.26 14.00
C ALA A 40 3.03 -4.45 14.58
N PRO A 41 3.29 -3.60 15.59
CA PRO A 41 2.29 -2.66 16.09
C PRO A 41 1.67 -1.83 14.96
N ALA A 42 0.35 -1.67 14.96
CA ALA A 42 -0.37 -0.93 13.93
C ALA A 42 0.12 0.52 13.79
N ASP A 43 0.54 1.15 14.89
CA ASP A 43 1.09 2.50 14.86
C ASP A 43 2.46 2.54 14.15
N GLN A 44 3.31 1.53 14.33
CA GLN A 44 4.57 1.41 13.60
C GLN A 44 4.33 1.16 12.11
N ARG A 45 3.37 0.30 11.75
CA ARG A 45 2.96 0.09 10.35
C ARG A 45 2.48 1.39 9.71
N ALA A 46 1.66 2.18 10.41
CA ALA A 46 1.19 3.47 9.93
C ALA A 46 2.32 4.51 9.76
N ARG A 47 3.32 4.51 10.66
CA ARG A 47 4.52 5.34 10.53
C ARG A 47 5.39 4.92 9.34
N ALA A 48 5.61 3.61 9.16
CA ALA A 48 6.33 3.06 8.00
C ALA A 48 5.63 3.43 6.69
N PHE A 49 4.30 3.27 6.63
CA PHE A 49 3.48 3.65 5.48
C PHE A 49 3.65 5.12 5.10
N ARG A 50 3.63 6.02 6.10
CA ARG A 50 3.87 7.45 5.87
C ARG A 50 5.34 7.80 5.63
N ASN A 51 6.26 6.84 5.80
CA ASN A 51 7.70 7.06 5.85
C ASN A 51 8.07 8.18 6.86
N ASP A 52 7.44 8.17 8.03
CA ASP A 52 7.60 9.23 9.03
C ASP A 52 7.37 8.74 10.47
N GLY A 53 8.21 9.18 11.40
CA GLY A 53 8.02 8.98 12.85
C GLY A 53 8.51 7.64 13.44
N LEU A 54 9.27 6.83 12.68
CA LEU A 54 10.03 5.70 13.24
C LEU A 54 11.34 6.17 13.87
N ALA A 55 11.83 5.42 14.86
CA ALA A 55 13.12 5.72 15.48
C ALA A 55 14.27 5.05 14.72
N PRO A 56 15.48 5.62 14.73
CA PRO A 56 16.67 4.93 14.27
C PRO A 56 16.90 3.61 15.02
N PRO A 57 17.36 2.56 14.32
CA PRO A 57 17.77 2.50 12.92
C PRO A 57 16.65 2.15 11.91
N LEU A 58 15.40 2.00 12.34
CA LEU A 58 14.30 1.60 11.45
C LEU A 58 13.97 2.67 10.42
N ASP A 59 14.01 3.95 10.79
CA ASP A 59 13.75 5.08 9.88
C ASP A 59 14.67 5.06 8.65
N ALA A 60 15.95 4.76 8.82
CA ALA A 60 16.93 4.72 7.74
C ALA A 60 16.63 3.60 6.72
N LEU A 61 16.27 2.41 7.21
CA LEU A 61 15.86 1.31 6.34
C LEU A 61 14.55 1.65 5.61
N ILE A 62 13.55 2.15 6.33
CA ILE A 62 12.23 2.50 5.75
C ILE A 62 12.36 3.61 4.71
N ALA A 63 13.20 4.62 4.95
CA ALA A 63 13.51 5.64 3.96
C ALA A 63 14.19 5.04 2.71
N LYS A 64 15.10 4.08 2.87
CA LYS A 64 15.67 3.36 1.73
C LYS A 64 14.62 2.56 0.96
N VAL A 65 13.71 1.87 1.64
CA VAL A 65 12.60 1.15 1.00
C VAL A 65 11.74 2.09 0.15
N ALA A 66 11.40 3.26 0.68
CA ALA A 66 10.55 4.23 -0.03
C ALA A 66 11.26 4.92 -1.21
N ASP A 67 12.53 5.33 -1.02
CA ASP A 67 13.18 6.25 -1.97
C ASP A 67 14.22 5.58 -2.87
N ARG A 68 14.86 4.50 -2.40
CA ARG A 68 16.04 3.90 -3.04
C ARG A 68 16.19 2.41 -2.73
N PRO A 69 15.18 1.56 -3.03
CA PRO A 69 15.16 0.16 -2.60
C PRO A 69 16.34 -0.67 -3.13
N ALA A 70 16.90 -0.30 -4.28
CA ALA A 70 18.09 -0.95 -4.85
C ALA A 70 19.39 -0.70 -4.05
N GLN A 71 19.37 0.17 -3.05
CA GLN A 71 20.52 0.50 -2.19
C GLN A 71 20.41 -0.11 -0.79
N ILE A 72 19.42 -0.97 -0.55
CA ILE A 72 19.29 -1.71 0.72
C ILE A 72 20.38 -2.77 0.77
N THR A 73 21.09 -2.84 1.89
CA THR A 73 22.13 -3.83 2.14
C THR A 73 21.79 -4.73 3.32
N ASP A 74 22.54 -5.83 3.47
CA ASP A 74 22.40 -6.72 4.62
C ASP A 74 22.70 -6.00 5.94
N GLU A 75 23.59 -5.01 5.93
CA GLU A 75 23.88 -4.16 7.10
C GLU A 75 22.68 -3.31 7.53
N ASP A 76 21.88 -2.80 6.58
CA ASP A 76 20.66 -2.06 6.90
C ASP A 76 19.65 -2.96 7.63
N LEU A 77 19.48 -4.18 7.13
CA LEU A 77 18.60 -5.19 7.72
C LEU A 77 19.12 -5.64 9.09
N ALA A 78 20.43 -5.83 9.24
CA ALA A 78 21.06 -6.19 10.51
C ALA A 78 20.92 -5.07 11.55
N ALA A 79 21.12 -3.81 11.17
CA ALA A 79 20.92 -2.66 12.03
C ALA A 79 19.46 -2.56 12.49
N ALA A 80 18.51 -2.68 11.56
CA ALA A 80 17.08 -2.69 11.88
C ALA A 80 16.70 -3.83 12.84
N LYS A 81 17.19 -5.06 12.64
CA LYS A 81 16.95 -6.17 13.58
C LYS A 81 17.54 -5.92 14.97
N ALA A 82 18.67 -5.20 15.06
CA ALA A 82 19.27 -4.84 16.34
C ALA A 82 18.40 -3.87 17.18
N SER A 83 17.34 -3.29 16.60
CA SER A 83 16.35 -2.48 17.34
C SER A 83 15.35 -3.32 18.15
N GLY A 84 15.46 -4.65 18.10
CA GLY A 84 14.56 -5.58 18.79
C GLY A 84 13.34 -6.02 17.99
N CYS A 85 13.24 -5.63 16.71
CA CYS A 85 12.21 -6.14 15.82
C CYS A 85 12.47 -7.61 15.45
N THR A 86 11.41 -8.42 15.42
CA THR A 86 11.47 -9.75 14.80
C THR A 86 11.57 -9.63 13.28
N GLU A 87 11.96 -10.71 12.61
CA GLU A 87 12.00 -10.75 11.14
C GLU A 87 10.62 -10.52 10.52
N ASP A 88 9.56 -11.12 11.08
CA ASP A 88 8.17 -10.89 10.64
C ASP A 88 7.77 -9.41 10.79
N GLN A 89 8.11 -8.79 11.91
CA GLN A 89 7.82 -7.36 12.13
C GLN A 89 8.57 -6.50 11.11
N LEU A 90 9.83 -6.82 10.84
CA LEU A 90 10.63 -6.08 9.88
C LEU A 90 10.06 -6.19 8.46
N LEU A 91 9.69 -7.41 8.04
CA LEU A 91 9.02 -7.65 6.77
C LEU A 91 7.73 -6.83 6.65
N GLU A 92 6.90 -6.83 7.69
CA GLU A 92 5.64 -6.06 7.72
C GLU A 92 5.90 -4.56 7.57
N LEU A 93 6.89 -3.99 8.25
CA LEU A 93 7.24 -2.57 8.13
C LEU A 93 7.77 -2.22 6.74
N VAL A 94 8.60 -3.09 6.14
CA VAL A 94 9.08 -2.93 4.75
C VAL A 94 7.91 -2.93 3.77
N VAL A 95 6.97 -3.87 3.90
CA VAL A 95 5.76 -3.92 3.07
C VAL A 95 4.93 -2.65 3.24
N CYS A 96 4.72 -2.18 4.48
CA CYS A 96 3.99 -0.93 4.73
C CYS A 96 4.64 0.26 4.04
N ALA A 97 5.97 0.38 4.11
CA ALA A 97 6.71 1.47 3.48
C ALA A 97 6.61 1.44 1.95
N ALA A 98 6.77 0.26 1.34
CA ALA A 98 6.66 0.09 -0.11
C ALA A 98 5.24 0.40 -0.60
N VAL A 99 4.21 -0.10 0.08
CA VAL A 99 2.81 0.17 -0.27
C VAL A 99 2.47 1.65 -0.06
N GLY A 100 2.93 2.26 1.02
CA GLY A 100 2.71 3.69 1.25
C GLY A 100 3.38 4.57 0.20
N GLN A 101 4.57 4.21 -0.26
CA GLN A 101 5.22 4.90 -1.37
C GLN A 101 4.46 4.73 -2.69
N ALA A 102 4.04 3.49 -3.01
CA ALA A 102 3.24 3.23 -4.21
C ALA A 102 1.91 4.00 -4.20
N ALA A 103 1.24 4.08 -3.04
CA ALA A 103 0.00 4.84 -2.87
C ALA A 103 0.20 6.35 -3.15
N ARG A 104 1.26 6.95 -2.61
CA ARG A 104 1.60 8.37 -2.90
C ARG A 104 1.89 8.59 -4.39
N GLN A 105 2.63 7.69 -5.02
CA GLN A 105 2.92 7.77 -6.46
C GLN A 105 1.65 7.63 -7.30
N TYR A 106 0.74 6.73 -6.90
CA TYR A 106 -0.56 6.56 -7.55
C TYR A 106 -1.42 7.82 -7.45
N GLU A 107 -1.56 8.40 -6.26
CA GLU A 107 -2.30 9.65 -6.05
C GLU A 107 -1.70 10.81 -6.84
N ALA A 108 -0.38 10.98 -6.82
CA ALA A 108 0.31 12.01 -7.59
C ALA A 108 0.11 11.82 -9.10
N GLY A 109 0.14 10.57 -9.60
CA GLY A 109 -0.12 10.26 -10.99
C GLY A 109 -1.56 10.58 -11.42
N LEU A 110 -2.55 10.27 -10.58
CA LEU A 110 -3.95 10.63 -10.83
C LEU A 110 -4.14 12.15 -10.83
N ALA A 111 -3.51 12.87 -9.90
CA ALA A 111 -3.59 14.33 -9.85
C ALA A 111 -3.02 14.96 -11.13
N ALA A 112 -1.85 14.49 -11.58
CA ALA A 112 -1.23 14.96 -12.82
C ALA A 112 -2.09 14.66 -14.06
N LEU A 113 -2.77 13.50 -14.11
CA LEU A 113 -3.70 13.17 -15.19
C LEU A 113 -4.93 14.09 -15.18
N ALA A 114 -5.50 14.40 -14.01
CA ALA A 114 -6.65 15.29 -13.89
C ALA A 114 -6.30 16.72 -14.34
N GLU A 115 -5.12 17.21 -13.98
CA GLU A 115 -4.58 18.49 -14.45
C GLU A 115 -4.41 18.49 -15.97
N ALA A 116 -3.74 17.47 -16.53
CA ALA A 116 -3.46 17.39 -17.97
C ALA A 116 -4.72 17.24 -18.84
N THR A 117 -5.79 16.65 -18.31
CA THR A 117 -7.07 16.42 -19.03
C THR A 117 -8.09 17.53 -18.81
N GLY A 118 -7.77 18.57 -18.04
CA GLY A 118 -8.67 19.70 -17.79
C GLY A 118 -9.85 19.37 -16.86
N GLN A 119 -9.82 18.21 -16.20
CA GLN A 119 -10.80 17.84 -15.17
C GLN A 119 -10.63 18.64 -13.86
N GLY A 120 -9.59 19.49 -13.78
CA GLY A 120 -9.31 20.41 -12.68
C GLY A 120 -9.71 21.88 -12.91
N GLU A 121 -10.26 22.23 -14.08
CA GLU A 121 -10.77 23.59 -14.36
C GLU A 121 -12.29 23.57 -14.61
N ALA A 122 -13.06 23.87 -13.56
CA ALA A 122 -14.45 24.32 -13.62
C ALA A 122 -14.74 25.27 -12.45
#